data_AF-T1CJJ6-F1
#
_entry.id   AF-T1CJJ6-F1
#
_cell.length_a   1.000
_cell.length_b   1.000
_cell.length_c   1.000
_cell.angle_alpha   90.00
_cell.angle_beta   90.00
_cell.angle_gamma   90.00
#
_symmetry.space_group_name_H-M   'P 1'
#
loop_
_entity.id
_entity.type
_entity.pdbx_description
1 polymer ?
#
loop_
_entity_poly.entity_id
_entity_poly.type
_entity_poly.pdbx_seq_one_letter_code
_entity_poly.pdbx_strand_id
1 'polypeptide(L)' 'MRLLAPVVRGSKIYCLATNSKSHLAEQGKPIPKQPYAFTRFFNSLVGPSESLVLSTEGTFPDVELEL' A
#
# COMPACT_ATOMS: atom_id res chain seq x y z
N MET A 1 23.04 -9.79 8.82
CA MET A 1 21.72 -9.67 9.50
C MET A 1 20.67 -9.36 8.45
N ARG A 2 19.47 -9.98 8.50
CA ARG A 2 18.39 -9.75 7.53
C ARG A 2 17.13 -9.32 8.27
N LEU A 3 16.52 -8.22 7.83
CA LEU A 3 15.23 -7.76 8.34
C LEU A 3 14.09 -8.47 7.60
N LEU A 4 13.06 -8.86 8.35
CA LEU A 4 11.83 -9.42 7.82
C LEU A 4 10.74 -8.34 7.79
N ALA A 5 9.59 -8.65 7.18
CA ALA A 5 8.40 -7.84 7.38
C ALA A 5 8.08 -7.75 8.88
N PRO A 6 7.69 -6.57 9.40
CA PRO A 6 7.41 -6.39 10.83
C PRO A 6 6.21 -7.20 11.32
N VAL A 7 5.32 -7.60 10.39
CA VAL A 7 4.17 -8.46 10.65
C VAL A 7 4.24 -9.68 9.73
N VAL A 8 4.53 -10.85 10.31
CA VAL A 8 4.62 -12.12 9.57
C VAL A 8 3.34 -12.95 9.61
N ARG A 9 2.39 -12.59 10.49
CA ARG A 9 1.06 -13.23 10.63
C ARG A 9 0.03 -12.20 11.07
N GLY A 10 -1.09 -12.11 10.37
CA GLY A 10 -2.21 -11.22 10.70
C GLY A 10 -3.40 -11.47 9.79
N SER A 11 -4.60 -11.08 10.20
CA SER A 11 -5.81 -11.35 9.40
C SER A 11 -6.02 -10.33 8.27
N LYS A 12 -5.79 -9.04 8.53
CA LYS A 12 -6.04 -7.93 7.60
C LYS A 12 -5.11 -6.74 7.89
N ILE A 13 -4.69 -6.03 6.84
CA ILE A 13 -4.04 -4.72 6.89
C ILE A 13 -5.04 -3.73 6.33
N TYR A 14 -5.44 -2.72 7.11
CA TYR A 14 -6.36 -1.68 6.65
C TYR A 14 -5.56 -0.51 6.10
N CYS A 15 -5.83 -0.16 4.84
CA CYS A 15 -5.20 0.95 4.12
C CYS A 15 -6.24 2.04 3.87
N LEU A 16 -5.84 3.31 3.92
CA LEU A 16 -6.68 4.45 3.56
C LEU A 16 -6.30 4.91 2.15
N ALA A 17 -7.25 4.97 1.23
CA ALA A 17 -6.95 5.26 -0.18
C ALA A 17 -6.49 6.71 -0.43
N THR A 18 -7.02 7.67 0.33
CA THR A 18 -6.62 9.08 0.20
C THR A 18 -6.63 9.77 1.56
N ASN A 19 -5.45 9.91 2.16
CA ASN A 19 -5.28 10.57 3.46
C ASN A 19 -4.19 11.67 3.47
N SER A 20 -3.70 12.06 2.28
CA SER A 20 -2.74 13.15 2.11
C SER A 20 -3.34 14.29 1.27
N LYS A 21 -3.23 15.52 1.78
CA LYS A 21 -3.70 16.72 1.08
C LYS A 21 -2.92 16.99 -0.21
N SER A 22 -1.61 16.74 -0.22
CA SER A 22 -0.78 16.93 -1.41
C SER A 22 -1.11 15.90 -2.48
N HIS A 23 -1.25 14.63 -2.10
CA HIS A 23 -1.62 13.56 -3.02
C HIS A 23 -3.02 13.75 -3.61
N LEU A 24 -3.98 14.25 -2.81
CA LEU A 24 -5.30 14.66 -3.31
C LEU A 24 -5.21 15.79 -4.36
N ALA A 25 -4.33 16.77 -4.13
CA ALA A 25 -4.13 17.88 -5.05
C ALA A 25 -3.49 17.43 -6.37
N GLU A 26 -2.51 16.51 -6.33
CA GLU A 26 -1.87 15.92 -7.51
C GLU A 26 -2.87 15.18 -8.40
N GLN A 27 -3.82 14.45 -7.79
CA GLN A 27 -4.84 13.72 -8.53
C GLN A 27 -6.03 14.58 -8.98
N GLY A 28 -6.07 15.87 -8.60
CA GLY A 28 -7.20 16.76 -8.86
C GLY A 28 -8.51 16.27 -8.24
N LYS A 29 -8.44 15.47 -7.17
CA LYS A 29 -9.61 14.87 -6.53
C LYS A 29 -10.16 15.77 -5.41
N PRO A 30 -11.50 15.83 -5.24
CA PRO A 30 -12.09 16.54 -4.11
C PRO A 30 -11.73 15.86 -2.79
N ILE A 31 -11.68 16.65 -1.72
CA ILE A 31 -11.50 16.12 -0.36
C ILE A 31 -12.67 15.16 -0.05
N PRO A 32 -12.39 13.90 0.32
CA PRO A 32 -13.45 12.95 0.61
C PRO A 32 -14.19 13.34 1.90
N LYS A 33 -15.52 13.20 1.90
CA LYS A 33 -16.35 13.48 3.10
C LYS A 33 -16.21 12.41 4.20
N GLN A 34 -15.70 11.24 3.83
CA GLN A 34 -15.50 10.09 4.73
C GLN A 34 -14.27 9.31 4.27
N PRO A 35 -13.58 8.58 5.16
CA PRO A 35 -12.43 7.77 4.79
C PRO A 35 -12.81 6.64 3.84
N TYR A 36 -12.00 6.45 2.79
CA TYR A 36 -12.08 5.27 1.95
C TYR A 36 -11.04 4.26 2.44
N ALA A 37 -11.51 3.18 3.05
CA ALA A 37 -10.67 2.10 3.50
C ALA A 37 -10.75 0.90 2.55
N PHE A 38 -9.62 0.25 2.34
CA PHE A 38 -9.53 -1.04 1.67
C PHE A 38 -8.58 -1.94 2.45
N THR A 39 -8.57 -3.23 2.13
CA THR A 39 -7.73 -4.20 2.85
C THR A 39 -6.64 -4.78 1.95
N ARG A 40 -5.41 -4.81 2.46
CA ARG A 40 -4.38 -5.76 2.02
C ARG A 40 -4.36 -6.98 2.93
N PHE A 41 -3.95 -8.11 2.37
CA PHE A 41 -3.71 -9.33 3.13
C PHE A 41 -2.24 -9.43 3.55
N PHE A 42 -1.97 -10.05 4.69
CA PHE A 42 -0.61 -10.18 5.24
C PHE A 42 0.35 -10.90 4.29
N ASN A 43 -0.15 -11.82 3.46
CA ASN A 43 0.64 -12.56 2.47
C ASN A 43 1.14 -11.70 1.30
N SER A 44 0.77 -10.42 1.27
CA SER A 44 1.24 -9.45 0.29
C SER A 44 2.39 -8.59 0.81
N LEU A 45 2.82 -8.75 2.07
CA LEU A 45 3.97 -8.06 2.63
C LEU A 45 5.28 -8.77 2.24
N VAL A 46 6.30 -7.98 1.94
CA VAL A 46 7.69 -8.45 1.76
C VAL A 46 8.60 -7.65 2.69
N GLY A 47 9.73 -8.24 3.07
CA GLY A 47 10.76 -7.56 3.85
C GLY A 47 11.37 -6.37 3.08
N PRO A 48 12.00 -5.41 3.78
CA PRO A 48 12.49 -4.16 3.18
C PRO A 48 13.63 -4.35 2.15
N SER A 49 14.27 -5.52 2.12
CA SER A 49 15.32 -5.86 1.15
C SER A 49 14.94 -7.07 0.28
N GLU A 50 13.67 -7.46 0.28
CA GLU A 50 13.16 -8.56 -0.52
C GLU A 50 12.61 -8.05 -1.86
N SER A 51 12.76 -8.84 -2.92
CA SER A 51 12.25 -8.49 -4.24
C SER A 51 10.71 -8.55 -4.28
N LEU A 52 10.11 -7.55 -4.92
CA LEU A 52 8.70 -7.59 -5.29
C LEU A 52 8.53 -8.47 -6.54
N VAL A 53 7.72 -9.52 -6.45
CA VAL A 53 7.40 -10.38 -7.60
C VAL A 53 6.19 -9.81 -8.33
N LEU A 54 6.36 -9.48 -9.61
CA LEU A 54 5.30 -8.94 -10.46
C LEU A 54 4.76 -10.03 -11.39
N SER A 55 3.46 -9.97 -11.68
CA SER A 55 2.84 -10.82 -12.69
C SER A 55 3.33 -10.45 -14.08
N THR A 56 3.57 -11.43 -14.94
CA THR A 56 3.98 -11.22 -16.34
C THR A 56 2.89 -10.58 -17.21
N GLU A 57 1.63 -10.69 -16.78
CA GLU A 57 0.44 -10.19 -17.51
C GLU A 57 0.09 -8.72 -17.18
N GLY A 58 0.92 -8.01 -16.41
CA GLY A 58 0.56 -6.71 -15.81
C GLY A 58 1.36 -5.50 -16.31
N THR A 59 0.76 -4.32 -16.17
CA THR A 59 1.46 -3.04 -16.24
C THR A 59 2.36 -2.86 -15.02
N PHE A 60 3.41 -2.05 -15.15
CA PHE A 60 4.27 -1.67 -14.02
C PHE A 60 3.43 -1.10 -12.86
N PRO A 61 3.61 -1.57 -11.62
CA PRO A 61 2.84 -1.10 -10.48
C PRO A 61 3.20 0.35 -10.12
N ASP A 62 2.20 1.11 -9.67
CA ASP A 62 2.43 2.41 -9.05
C ASP A 62 3.00 2.24 -7.63
N VAL A 63 3.71 3.26 -7.15
CA VAL A 63 4.32 3.28 -5.82
C VAL A 63 3.62 4.31 -4.95
N GLU A 64 2.92 3.82 -3.93
CA GLU A 64 2.26 4.63 -2.92
C GLU A 64 3.01 4.51 -1.58
N LEU A 65 3.57 5.61 -1.10
CA LEU A 65 4.29 5.68 0.18
C LEU A 65 3.32 6.11 1.29
N GLU A 66 3.29 5.36 2.39
CA GLU A 66 2.40 5.59 3.54
C GLU A 66 3.20 5.72 4.84
N LEU A 67 2.61 6.34 5.87
CA LEU A 67 3.17 6.49 7.23
C LEU A 67 2.87 5.28 8.12
#